data_AF-A0A0C9VRP2-F1
#
_entry.id   AF-A0A0C9VRP2-F1
#
_cell.length_a   1.000
_cell.length_b   1.000
_cell.length_c   1.000
_cell.angle_alpha   90.00
_cell.angle_beta   90.00
_cell.angle_gamma   90.00
#
_symmetry.space_group_name_H-M   'P 1'
#
loop_
_entity.id
_entity.type
_entity.pdbx_description
1 polymer ?
#
loop_
_entity_poly.entity_id
_entity_poly.type
_entity_poly.pdbx_seq_one_letter_code
_entity_poly.pdbx_strand_id
1 'polypeptide(L)'
;MKNHASNLTFKNAKEFYHRIDKHFPHGLQWHCQEIEVPKAPNEPQVLFYRDPIDCLKFLAQSPAFNGHQSYAPVKYFSDNKLKNQVYGELNTGDVWHYYQSIIGPEETVNPAILASDGTHVTNFSGDGKVHPVYISSKQIETDL
;
A
#
# COMPACT_ATOMS: atom_id res chain seq x y z
N MET A 1 -35.07 12.36 28.57
CA MET A 1 -33.91 11.92 27.76
C MET A 1 -34.28 10.59 27.12
N LYS A 2 -34.43 10.54 25.79
CA LYS A 2 -34.76 9.29 25.08
C LYS A 2 -33.49 8.43 25.02
N ASN A 3 -33.54 7.23 25.59
CA ASN A 3 -32.45 6.25 25.50
C ASN A 3 -32.31 5.78 24.05
N HIS A 4 -31.32 6.30 23.33
CA HIS A 4 -30.97 5.90 21.97
C HIS A 4 -30.24 4.53 21.88
N ALA A 5 -30.11 3.80 22.99
CA ALA A 5 -29.30 2.58 23.10
C ALA A 5 -30.09 1.26 22.92
N SER A 6 -31.27 1.26 22.30
CA SER A 6 -32.18 0.10 22.34
C SER A 6 -32.02 -0.90 21.19
N ASN A 7 -30.90 -0.95 20.47
CA ASN A 7 -30.63 -2.03 19.50
C ASN A 7 -29.15 -2.22 19.18
N LEU A 8 -28.27 -2.01 20.15
CA LEU A 8 -26.88 -2.43 19.99
C LEU A 8 -26.83 -3.96 20.11
N THR A 9 -26.12 -4.58 19.17
CA THR A 9 -25.99 -6.04 19.17
C THR A 9 -25.06 -6.52 20.29
N PHE A 10 -24.28 -5.64 20.93
CA PHE A 10 -23.28 -5.92 21.98
C PHE A 10 -23.55 -5.16 23.29
N LYS A 11 -23.03 -5.66 24.41
CA LYS A 11 -23.29 -5.13 25.76
C LYS A 11 -22.13 -4.35 26.38
N ASN A 12 -20.92 -4.47 25.83
CA ASN A 12 -19.73 -3.76 26.31
C ASN A 12 -18.65 -3.71 25.21
N ALA A 13 -17.60 -2.93 25.45
CA ALA A 13 -16.49 -2.76 24.50
C ALA A 13 -15.80 -4.10 24.15
N LYS A 14 -15.63 -5.00 25.13
CA LYS A 14 -15.02 -6.32 24.89
C LYS A 14 -15.84 -7.16 23.90
N GLU A 15 -17.16 -7.18 24.07
CA GLU A 15 -18.07 -7.89 23.15
C GLU A 15 -18.11 -7.23 21.77
N PHE A 16 -18.03 -5.90 21.71
CA PHE A 16 -17.92 -5.16 20.45
C PHE A 16 -16.64 -5.54 19.68
N TYR A 17 -15.47 -5.47 20.32
CA TYR A 17 -14.20 -5.84 19.68
C TYR A 17 -14.18 -7.31 19.28
N HIS A 18 -14.66 -8.22 20.15
CA HIS A 18 -14.76 -9.63 19.80
C HIS A 18 -15.62 -9.87 18.56
N ARG A 19 -16.69 -9.09 18.37
CA ARG A 19 -17.52 -9.18 17.17
C ARG A 19 -16.82 -8.64 15.93
N ILE A 20 -16.09 -7.52 16.04
CA ILE A 20 -15.25 -7.03 14.94
C ILE A 20 -14.26 -8.12 14.54
N ASP A 21 -13.50 -8.63 15.49
CA ASP A 21 -12.48 -9.66 15.25
C ASP A 21 -13.09 -10.94 14.67
N LYS A 22 -14.30 -11.33 15.09
CA LYS A 22 -14.94 -12.57 14.63
C LYS A 22 -15.64 -12.45 13.27
N HIS A 23 -16.21 -11.29 12.96
CA HIS A 23 -17.16 -11.15 11.85
C HIS A 23 -16.69 -10.25 10.72
N PHE A 24 -15.72 -9.37 10.94
CA PHE A 24 -15.17 -8.55 9.87
C PHE A 24 -14.04 -9.31 9.16
N PRO A 25 -13.89 -9.12 7.84
CA PRO A 25 -12.74 -9.68 7.13
C PRO A 25 -11.47 -9.12 7.76
N HIS A 26 -10.56 -10.02 8.14
CA HIS A 26 -9.25 -9.62 8.61
C HIS A 26 -8.49 -8.96 7.46
N GLY A 27 -7.86 -7.82 7.75
CA GLY A 27 -6.92 -7.22 6.81
C GLY A 27 -5.64 -8.03 6.68
N LEU A 28 -4.67 -7.44 5.98
CA LEU A 28 -3.32 -7.98 5.87
C LEU A 28 -2.70 -8.21 7.26
N GLN A 29 -2.11 -9.39 7.43
CA GLN A 29 -1.50 -9.81 8.69
C GLN A 29 -0.22 -9.00 8.96
N TRP A 30 -0.06 -8.59 10.21
CA TRP A 30 1.16 -7.96 10.68
C TRP A 30 2.14 -9.04 11.12
N HIS A 31 3.40 -8.85 10.73
CA HIS A 31 4.55 -9.60 11.17
C HIS A 31 5.42 -8.70 12.04
N CYS A 32 6.13 -9.32 12.98
CA CYS A 32 7.09 -8.67 13.85
C CYS A 32 8.37 -9.50 13.84
N GLN A 33 9.49 -8.87 13.49
CA GLN A 33 10.78 -9.54 13.41
C GLN A 33 11.88 -8.61 13.94
N GLU A 34 12.79 -9.16 14.73
CA GLU A 34 14.02 -8.49 15.09
C GLU A 34 15.01 -8.56 13.92
N ILE A 35 15.57 -7.42 13.53
CA ILE A 35 16.50 -7.29 12.42
C ILE A 35 17.80 -6.65 12.90
N GLU A 36 18.91 -7.12 12.35
CA GLU A 36 20.21 -6.47 12.50
C GLU A 36 20.46 -5.57 11.28
N VAL A 37 20.75 -4.29 11.54
CA VAL A 37 21.09 -3.35 10.48
C VAL A 37 22.61 -3.35 10.33
N PRO A 38 23.18 -3.56 9.13
CA PRO A 38 24.64 -3.63 8.95
C PRO A 38 25.41 -2.40 9.45
N LYS A 39 24.74 -1.23 9.47
CA LYS A 39 25.29 0.03 9.97
C LYS A 39 25.24 0.18 11.49
N ALA A 40 24.49 -0.67 12.19
CA ALA A 40 24.34 -0.70 13.64
C ALA A 40 24.21 -2.16 14.14
N PRO A 41 25.25 -3.00 13.98
CA PRO A 41 25.16 -4.44 14.22
C PRO A 41 24.93 -4.81 15.70
N ASN A 42 25.18 -3.89 16.64
CA ASN A 42 24.99 -4.11 18.06
C ASN A 42 23.67 -3.51 18.59
N GLU A 43 22.82 -3.00 17.70
CA GLU A 43 21.56 -2.34 18.03
C GLU A 43 20.41 -3.01 17.26
N PRO A 44 19.95 -4.19 17.71
CA PRO A 44 18.84 -4.88 17.06
C PRO A 44 17.59 -3.99 17.01
N GLN A 45 16.95 -3.94 15.85
CA GLN A 45 15.75 -3.14 15.61
C GLN A 45 14.56 -4.06 15.43
N VAL A 46 13.37 -3.63 15.87
CA VAL A 46 12.14 -4.38 15.66
C VAL A 46 11.45 -3.86 14.40
N LEU A 47 11.30 -4.72 13.39
CA LEU A 47 10.56 -4.46 12.17
C LEU A 47 9.13 -4.99 12.30
N PHE A 48 8.16 -4.08 12.24
CA PHE A 48 6.75 -4.41 12.03
C PHE A 48 6.43 -4.25 10.55
N TYR A 49 5.97 -5.30 9.89
CA TYR A 49 5.69 -5.27 8.46
C TYR A 49 4.49 -6.12 8.06
N ARG A 50 3.98 -5.86 6.86
CA ARG A 50 3.05 -6.74 6.14
C ARG A 50 3.78 -7.29 4.93
N ASP A 51 3.45 -8.50 4.50
CA ASP A 51 4.03 -9.04 3.28
C ASP A 51 3.78 -8.06 2.11
N PRO A 52 4.84 -7.58 1.43
CA PRO A 52 4.71 -6.54 0.41
C PRO A 52 3.95 -7.03 -0.82
N ILE A 53 4.01 -8.33 -1.14
CA ILE A 53 3.28 -8.91 -2.26
C ILE A 53 1.79 -8.93 -1.93
N ASP A 54 1.42 -9.34 -0.71
CA ASP A 54 0.04 -9.30 -0.28
C ASP A 54 -0.49 -7.87 -0.14
N CYS A 55 0.36 -6.90 0.23
CA CYS A 55 0.02 -5.47 0.16
C CYS A 55 -0.36 -5.05 -1.26
N LEU A 56 0.44 -5.41 -2.26
CA LEU A 56 0.17 -5.05 -3.65
C LEU A 56 -1.08 -5.74 -4.19
N LYS A 57 -1.31 -7.02 -3.86
CA LYS A 57 -2.54 -7.74 -4.21
C LYS A 57 -3.77 -7.08 -3.59
N PHE A 58 -3.68 -6.73 -2.30
CA PHE A 58 -4.75 -6.05 -1.58
C PHE A 58 -5.09 -4.70 -2.20
N LEU A 59 -4.07 -3.89 -2.53
CA LEU A 59 -4.26 -2.62 -3.23
C LEU A 59 -4.88 -2.82 -4.61
N ALA A 60 -4.39 -3.79 -5.39
CA ALA A 60 -4.91 -4.09 -6.72
C ALA A 60 -6.38 -4.56 -6.71
N GLN A 61 -6.80 -5.29 -5.68
CA GLN A 61 -8.15 -5.84 -5.55
C GLN A 61 -9.12 -4.92 -4.80
N SER A 62 -8.67 -3.76 -4.34
CA SER A 62 -9.50 -2.86 -3.53
C SER A 62 -10.61 -2.22 -4.38
N PRO A 63 -11.90 -2.44 -4.04
CA PRO A 63 -13.01 -1.82 -4.75
C PRO A 63 -12.99 -0.28 -4.71
N ALA A 64 -12.25 0.30 -3.75
CA ALA A 64 -12.10 1.75 -3.63
C ALA A 64 -11.41 2.38 -4.86
N PHE A 65 -10.68 1.59 -5.65
CA PHE A 65 -9.96 2.06 -6.84
C PHE A 65 -10.60 1.62 -8.15
N ASN A 66 -11.83 1.09 -8.10
CA ASN A 66 -12.53 0.64 -9.29
C ASN A 66 -12.71 1.81 -10.29
N GLY A 67 -12.24 1.62 -11.52
CA GLY A 67 -12.24 2.66 -12.56
C GLY A 67 -11.03 3.60 -12.54
N HIS A 68 -10.15 3.49 -11.55
CA HIS A 68 -8.96 4.33 -11.38
C HIS A 68 -7.66 3.50 -11.43
N GLN A 69 -7.69 2.42 -12.21
CA GLN A 69 -6.60 1.49 -12.33
C GLN A 69 -6.20 1.24 -13.78
N SER A 70 -4.89 1.27 -14.02
CA SER A 70 -4.25 0.90 -15.28
C SER A 70 -3.63 -0.49 -15.18
N TYR A 71 -4.02 -1.36 -16.11
CA TYR A 71 -3.56 -2.75 -16.18
C TYR A 71 -2.58 -3.01 -17.32
N ALA A 72 -2.28 -2.00 -18.14
CA ALA A 72 -1.37 -2.10 -19.26
C ALA A 72 -0.66 -0.77 -19.47
N PRO A 73 0.56 -0.80 -20.02
CA PRO A 73 1.26 0.41 -20.39
C PRO A 73 0.64 1.04 -21.63
N VAL A 74 0.68 2.36 -21.72
CA VAL A 74 0.13 3.16 -22.83
C VAL A 74 1.20 4.14 -23.33
N LYS A 75 1.12 4.58 -24.58
CA LYS A 75 1.95 5.67 -25.09
C LYS A 75 1.07 6.76 -25.65
N TYR A 76 1.29 7.97 -25.17
CA TYR A 76 0.69 9.18 -25.73
C TYR A 76 1.77 9.96 -26.48
N PHE A 77 1.40 10.56 -27.59
CA PHE A 77 2.29 11.39 -28.40
C PHE A 77 1.63 12.73 -28.66
N SER A 78 2.40 13.82 -28.53
CA SER A 78 1.89 15.17 -28.80
C SER A 78 1.86 15.52 -30.29
N ASP A 79 2.40 14.66 -31.13
CA ASP A 79 2.47 14.84 -32.58
C ASP A 79 2.04 13.58 -33.35
N ASN A 80 1.51 13.81 -34.56
CA ASN A 80 1.07 12.73 -35.45
C ASN A 80 2.23 11.88 -36.02
N LYS A 81 3.48 12.30 -35.84
CA LYS A 81 4.67 11.56 -36.29
C LYS A 81 5.21 10.62 -35.21
N LEU A 82 4.55 10.55 -34.05
CA LEU A 82 4.91 9.72 -32.88
C LEU A 82 6.35 9.94 -32.42
N LYS A 83 6.87 11.17 -32.52
CA LYS A 83 8.26 11.47 -32.15
C LYS A 83 8.40 11.98 -30.71
N ASN A 84 7.40 12.68 -30.21
CA ASN A 84 7.42 13.29 -28.89
C ASN A 84 6.42 12.57 -27.99
N GLN A 85 6.92 11.58 -27.24
CA GLN A 85 6.13 10.87 -26.25
C GLN A 85 5.84 11.79 -25.06
N VAL A 86 4.59 11.76 -24.59
CA VAL A 86 4.14 12.47 -23.40
C VAL A 86 4.14 11.50 -22.24
N TYR A 87 4.83 11.88 -21.17
CA TYR A 87 4.91 11.12 -19.92
C TYR A 87 4.06 11.84 -18.86
N GLY A 88 3.20 11.07 -18.18
CA GLY A 88 2.37 11.57 -17.08
C GLY A 88 2.41 10.58 -15.92
N GLU A 89 1.61 9.52 -16.03
CA GLU A 89 1.59 8.42 -15.06
C GLU A 89 2.60 7.33 -15.40
N LEU A 90 2.89 6.43 -14.45
CA LEU A 90 3.91 5.39 -14.65
C LEU A 90 3.59 4.41 -15.79
N ASN A 91 2.31 4.19 -16.10
CA ASN A 91 1.88 3.39 -17.25
C ASN A 91 2.29 4.01 -18.60
N THR A 92 2.62 5.31 -18.64
CA THR A 92 3.14 5.98 -19.84
C THR A 92 4.66 5.82 -20.03
N GLY A 93 5.36 5.32 -19.01
CA GLY A 93 6.81 5.17 -19.01
C GLY A 93 7.29 3.93 -19.77
N ASP A 94 8.44 4.05 -20.44
CA ASP A 94 9.03 2.96 -21.24
C ASP A 94 9.41 1.74 -20.40
N VAL A 95 9.67 1.93 -19.10
CA VAL A 95 10.00 0.84 -18.17
C VAL A 95 8.85 -0.16 -18.06
N TRP A 96 7.60 0.31 -17.96
CA TRP A 96 6.46 -0.60 -17.89
C TRP A 96 6.28 -1.33 -19.23
N HIS A 97 6.42 -0.64 -20.37
CA HIS A 97 6.43 -1.28 -21.69
C HIS A 97 7.46 -2.42 -21.77
N TYR A 98 8.68 -2.18 -21.30
CA TYR A 98 9.73 -3.19 -21.29
C TYR A 98 9.33 -4.42 -20.45
N TYR A 99 8.96 -4.23 -19.18
CA TYR A 99 8.62 -5.35 -18.30
C TYR A 99 7.36 -6.09 -18.77
N GLN A 100 6.38 -5.38 -19.32
CA GLN A 100 5.17 -6.00 -19.87
C GLN A 100 5.47 -6.83 -21.13
N SER A 101 6.51 -6.49 -21.89
CA SER A 101 6.90 -7.22 -23.11
C SER A 101 7.58 -8.57 -22.85
N ILE A 102 8.05 -8.82 -21.62
CA ILE A 102 8.79 -10.02 -21.26
C ILE A 102 8.01 -10.97 -20.34
N ILE A 103 6.76 -10.64 -20.00
CA ILE A 103 5.85 -11.49 -19.23
C ILE A 103 4.75 -12.08 -20.13
N GLY A 104 3.98 -13.03 -19.62
CA GLY A 104 2.93 -13.73 -20.36
C GLY A 104 1.73 -12.83 -20.74
N PRO A 105 0.93 -13.25 -21.75
CA PRO A 105 -0.21 -12.48 -22.22
C PRO A 105 -1.33 -12.29 -21.19
N GLU A 106 -1.42 -13.20 -20.20
CA GLU A 106 -2.41 -13.16 -19.11
C GLU A 106 -1.83 -12.55 -17.82
N GLU A 107 -0.66 -11.93 -17.90
CA GLU A 107 0.03 -11.32 -16.77
C GLU A 107 0.09 -9.80 -16.94
N THR A 108 -0.02 -9.08 -15.83
CA THR A 108 0.11 -7.61 -15.80
C THR A 108 1.21 -7.21 -14.84
N VAL A 109 2.05 -6.27 -15.25
CA VAL A 109 3.02 -5.66 -14.34
C VAL A 109 2.27 -4.78 -13.34
N ASN A 110 2.55 -4.97 -12.05
CA ASN A 110 2.12 -4.07 -10.98
C ASN A 110 3.36 -3.37 -10.39
N PRO A 111 3.71 -2.15 -10.85
CA PRO A 111 4.88 -1.48 -10.34
C PRO A 111 4.65 -1.02 -8.90
N ALA A 112 5.63 -1.29 -8.02
CA ALA A 112 5.62 -0.87 -6.63
C ALA A 112 6.57 0.31 -6.43
N ILE A 113 6.11 1.34 -5.72
CA ILE A 113 6.97 2.39 -5.17
C ILE A 113 7.10 2.16 -3.67
N LEU A 114 8.33 2.15 -3.20
CA LEU A 114 8.66 2.19 -1.78
C LEU A 114 9.17 3.58 -1.43
N ALA A 115 8.55 4.20 -0.44
CA ALA A 115 8.96 5.50 0.10
C ALA A 115 9.17 5.36 1.61
N SER A 116 10.21 6.00 2.15
CA SER A 116 10.43 6.04 3.59
C SER A 116 10.60 7.48 4.03
N ASP A 117 10.04 7.79 5.18
CA ASP A 117 10.22 9.08 5.85
C ASP A 117 10.53 8.86 7.33
N GLY A 118 11.37 9.72 7.90
CA GLY A 118 11.70 9.66 9.32
C GLY A 118 10.65 10.41 10.13
N THR A 119 9.85 9.70 10.90
CA THR A 119 8.81 10.30 11.73
C THR A 119 9.26 10.39 13.19
N HIS A 120 9.24 11.60 13.72
CA HIS A 120 9.52 11.85 15.14
C HIS A 120 8.24 11.58 15.94
N VAL A 121 8.28 10.61 16.86
CA VAL A 121 7.07 10.09 17.52
C VAL A 121 6.72 10.86 18.79
N THR A 122 7.69 11.32 19.59
CA THR A 122 7.39 12.16 20.77
C THR A 122 8.52 13.15 21.12
N ASN A 123 8.16 14.40 21.44
CA ASN A 123 9.11 15.39 21.99
C ASN A 123 9.33 15.24 23.51
N PHE A 124 8.49 14.49 24.22
CA PHE A 124 8.40 14.53 25.69
C PHE A 124 8.74 13.21 26.39
N SER A 125 9.11 12.16 25.66
CA SER A 125 9.44 10.85 26.24
C SER A 125 10.43 10.07 25.37
N GLY A 126 11.64 10.62 25.20
CA GLY A 126 12.82 9.83 24.82
C GLY A 126 13.31 9.90 23.37
N ASP A 127 12.93 10.93 22.58
CA ASP A 127 13.37 11.12 21.16
C ASP A 127 13.18 9.85 20.30
N GLY A 128 12.07 9.14 20.54
CA GLY A 128 11.72 7.95 19.76
C GLY A 128 11.42 8.33 18.32
N LYS A 129 12.16 7.76 17.38
CA LYS A 129 11.94 7.91 15.93
C LYS A 129 11.46 6.60 15.35
N VAL A 130 10.45 6.67 14.50
CA VAL A 130 9.99 5.53 13.69
C VAL A 130 10.23 5.88 12.24
N HIS A 131 10.73 4.91 11.49
CA HIS A 131 11.00 5.03 10.07
C HIS A 131 9.99 4.18 9.30
N PRO A 132 8.77 4.68 9.04
CA PRO A 132 7.83 3.98 8.18
C PRO A 132 8.43 3.78 6.78
N VAL A 133 8.07 2.65 6.18
CA VAL A 133 8.21 2.39 4.76
C VAL A 133 6.80 2.22 4.20
N TYR A 134 6.42 3.10 3.29
CA TYR A 134 5.16 3.09 2.57
C TYR A 134 5.34 2.34 1.25
N ILE A 135 4.30 1.60 0.87
CA ILE A 135 4.21 0.94 -0.43
C ILE A 135 3.01 1.50 -1.20
N SER A 136 3.23 1.84 -2.46
CA SER A 136 2.17 2.28 -3.38
C SER A 136 2.20 1.43 -4.65
N SER A 137 1.03 0.95 -5.07
CA SER A 137 0.85 0.31 -6.37
C SER A 137 0.63 1.39 -7.42
N LYS A 138 1.38 1.32 -8.51
CA LYS A 138 1.30 2.28 -9.62
C LYS A 138 0.38 1.84 -10.75
N GLN A 139 -0.36 0.75 -10.51
CA GLN A 139 -1.60 0.52 -11.23
C GLN A 139 -2.67 1.54 -10.84
N ILE A 140 -2.61 2.12 -9.64
CA ILE A 140 -3.60 3.08 -9.16
C ILE A 140 -3.19 4.50 -9.57
N GLU A 141 -4.15 5.27 -10.10
CA GLU A 141 -3.96 6.68 -10.48
C GLU A 141 -3.54 7.54 -9.27
N THR A 142 -2.67 8.53 -9.50
CA THR A 142 -2.10 9.33 -8.41
C THR A 142 -3.08 10.41 -7.89
N ASP A 143 -4.03 10.85 -8.72
CA ASP A 143 -4.93 11.99 -8.45
C ASP A 143 -6.36 11.59 -7.99
N LEU A 144 -6.46 10.49 -7.24
CA LEU A 144 -7.70 10.03 -6.59
C LEU A 144 -8.21 10.97 -5.49
#